data_AF-A0A2S2NVT0-F1
#
_entry.id   AF-A0A2S2NVT0-F1
#
_cell.length_a   1.000
_cell.length_b   1.000
_cell.length_c   1.000
_cell.angle_alpha   90.00
_cell.angle_beta   90.00
_cell.angle_gamma   90.00
#
_symmetry.space_group_name_H-M   'P 1'
#
loop_
_entity.id
_entity.type
_entity.pdbx_description
1 polymer ?
#
loop_
_entity_poly.entity_id
_entity_poly.type
_entity_poly.pdbx_seq_one_letter_code
_entity_poly.pdbx_strand_id
1 'polypeptide(L)'
;MKTLQLEISVSEWYTGRFDCGCKYALRATVHDKNDKLIEQHNYNDILPQWEANIWTKASHSFKNQSNASQLILYHSGVDTQYWAGHYGTKISGSVVKILLPIKFKCAES
;
A
#
# COMPACT_ATOMS: atom_id res chain seq x y z
N MET A 1 -15.68 12.12 -24.43
CA MET A 1 -14.64 11.08 -24.33
C MET A 1 -15.06 10.08 -23.26
N LYS A 2 -14.96 8.77 -23.49
CA LYS A 2 -15.17 7.77 -22.43
C LYS A 2 -13.87 7.67 -21.61
N THR A 3 -13.95 7.82 -20.30
CA THR A 3 -12.79 7.68 -19.41
C THR A 3 -12.59 6.20 -19.06
N LEU A 4 -11.34 5.74 -19.03
CA LEU A 4 -11.02 4.36 -18.66
C LEU A 4 -11.33 4.15 -17.17
N GLN A 5 -12.04 3.07 -16.85
CA GLN A 5 -12.25 2.65 -15.46
C GLN A 5 -11.06 1.79 -15.04
N LEU A 6 -10.12 2.38 -14.32
CA LEU A 6 -8.91 1.72 -13.89
C LEU A 6 -9.14 0.92 -12.60
N GLU A 7 -8.40 -0.17 -12.45
CA GLU A 7 -8.11 -0.73 -11.13
C GLU A 7 -6.68 -0.35 -10.74
N ILE A 8 -6.51 0.24 -9.56
CA ILE A 8 -5.22 0.64 -9.00
C ILE A 8 -4.98 -0.24 -7.78
N SER A 9 -4.04 -1.18 -7.88
CA SER A 9 -3.64 -2.03 -6.77
C SER A 9 -2.36 -1.52 -6.14
N VAL A 10 -2.30 -1.56 -4.81
CA VAL A 10 -1.13 -1.21 -4.01
C VAL A 10 -0.82 -2.38 -3.08
N SER A 11 0.45 -2.69 -2.91
CA SER A 11 0.87 -3.68 -1.91
C SER A 11 2.27 -3.42 -1.44
N GLU A 12 2.57 -3.78 -0.20
CA GLU A 12 3.93 -3.80 0.32
C GLU A 12 4.10 -4.90 1.36
N TRP A 13 5.35 -5.22 1.65
CA TRP A 13 5.71 -6.15 2.71
C TRP A 13 6.27 -5.37 3.90
N TYR A 14 5.90 -5.80 5.09
CA TYR A 14 6.41 -5.24 6.34
C TYR A 14 6.75 -6.35 7.33
N THR A 15 7.69 -6.06 8.23
CA THR A 15 8.11 -6.95 9.32
C THR A 15 8.73 -6.13 10.45
N GLY A 16 8.97 -6.74 11.60
CA GLY A 16 9.71 -6.18 12.72
C GLY A 16 10.89 -7.03 13.12
N ARG A 17 11.57 -6.63 14.19
CA ARG A 17 12.63 -7.47 14.80
C ARG A 17 12.00 -8.48 15.74
N PHE A 18 12.64 -9.63 15.93
CA PHE A 18 12.16 -10.61 16.90
C PHE A 18 12.20 -10.08 18.35
N ASP A 19 13.18 -9.25 18.69
CA ASP A 19 13.45 -8.76 20.05
C ASP A 19 12.71 -7.46 20.42
N CYS A 20 11.92 -6.90 19.50
CA CYS A 20 11.15 -5.68 19.75
C CYS A 20 9.88 -5.65 18.90
N GLY A 21 8.73 -5.44 19.54
CA GLY A 21 7.48 -5.22 18.83
C GLY A 21 7.49 -3.88 18.07
N CYS A 22 6.63 -3.75 17.06
CA CYS A 22 6.51 -2.52 16.29
C CYS A 22 5.08 -2.28 15.80
N LYS A 23 4.77 -1.02 15.51
CA LYS A 23 3.52 -0.60 14.88
C LYS A 23 3.81 -0.27 13.42
N TYR A 24 2.94 -0.72 12.54
CA TYR A 24 2.98 -0.44 11.11
C TYR A 24 1.72 0.30 10.70
N ALA A 25 1.86 1.25 9.78
CA ALA A 25 0.72 1.94 9.18
C ALA A 25 0.96 2.18 7.68
N LEU A 26 -0.07 1.93 6.88
CA LEU A 26 -0.17 2.25 5.47
C LEU A 26 -1.44 3.06 5.23
N ARG A 27 -1.29 4.20 4.55
CA ARG A 27 -2.38 5.01 4.04
C ARG A 27 -2.18 5.21 2.54
N ALA A 28 -3.15 4.75 1.76
CA ALA A 28 -3.21 4.97 0.32
C ALA A 28 -4.40 5.88 0.00
N THR A 29 -4.18 6.93 -0.78
CA THR A 29 -5.23 7.88 -1.19
C THR A 29 -5.19 8.09 -2.69
N VAL A 30 -6.36 8.10 -3.30
CA VAL A 30 -6.55 8.41 -4.73
C VAL A 30 -7.23 9.76 -4.83
N HIS A 31 -6.68 10.65 -5.67
CA HIS A 31 -7.19 12.01 -5.87
C HIS A 31 -7.50 12.29 -7.33
N ASP A 32 -8.45 13.20 -7.57
CA ASP A 32 -8.75 13.72 -8.91
C ASP A 32 -7.74 14.79 -9.35
N LYS A 33 -7.90 15.33 -10.55
CA LYS A 33 -7.00 16.33 -11.13
C LYS A 33 -6.95 17.67 -10.38
N ASN A 34 -7.90 17.92 -9.50
CA ASN A 34 -8.00 19.14 -8.68
C ASN A 34 -7.57 18.86 -7.23
N ASP A 35 -6.85 17.76 -6.98
CA ASP A 35 -6.42 17.32 -5.65
C ASP A 35 -7.59 17.00 -4.69
N LYS A 36 -8.77 16.68 -5.26
CA LYS A 36 -9.90 16.24 -4.45
C LYS A 36 -9.78 14.74 -4.18
N LEU A 37 -9.83 14.37 -2.91
CA LEU A 37 -9.87 12.97 -2.47
C LEU A 37 -11.06 12.24 -3.09
N ILE A 38 -10.76 11.16 -3.81
CA ILE A 38 -11.74 10.22 -4.37
C ILE A 38 -11.97 9.07 -3.39
N GLU A 39 -10.88 8.43 -2.96
CA GLU A 39 -10.93 7.26 -2.10
C GLU A 39 -9.67 7.16 -1.23
N GLN A 40 -9.83 6.58 -0.03
CA GLN A 40 -8.73 6.36 0.91
C GLN A 40 -8.83 4.97 1.52
N HIS A 41 -7.68 4.33 1.65
CA HIS A 41 -7.50 3.11 2.40
C HIS A 41 -6.48 3.35 3.53
N ASN A 42 -6.85 2.97 4.76
CA ASN A 42 -5.93 2.95 5.89
C ASN A 42 -5.82 1.50 6.39
N TYR A 43 -4.60 1.06 6.62
CA TYR A 43 -4.27 -0.22 7.21
C TYR A 43 -3.26 0.00 8.32
N ASN A 44 -3.53 -0.54 9.50
CA ASN A 44 -2.62 -0.46 10.64
C ASN A 44 -2.46 -1.85 11.22
N ASP A 45 -1.26 -2.15 11.69
CA ASP A 45 -0.95 -3.41 12.36
C ASP A 45 0.01 -3.19 13.53
N ILE A 46 -0.08 -4.05 14.53
CA ILE A 46 0.83 -4.05 15.68
C ILE A 46 1.42 -5.45 15.75
N LEU A 47 2.72 -5.55 15.52
CA LEU A 47 3.45 -6.81 15.59
C LEU A 47 4.00 -6.96 17.01
N PRO A 48 3.58 -7.99 17.77
CA PRO A 48 4.10 -8.23 19.11
C PRO A 48 5.59 -8.57 19.08
N GLN A 49 6.27 -8.32 20.21
CA GLN A 49 7.61 -8.84 20.44
C GLN A 49 7.60 -10.36 20.28
N TRP A 50 8.68 -10.94 19.75
CA TRP A 50 8.86 -12.37 19.47
C TRP A 50 8.05 -12.92 18.29
N GLU A 51 7.06 -12.18 17.79
CA GLU A 51 6.21 -12.57 16.65
C GLU A 51 6.43 -11.68 15.42
N ALA A 52 7.16 -10.58 15.55
CA ALA A 52 7.28 -9.58 14.50
C ALA A 52 8.23 -9.96 13.36
N ASN A 53 9.05 -11.00 13.49
CA ASN A 53 10.10 -11.37 12.52
C ASN A 53 9.58 -12.16 11.29
N ILE A 54 8.29 -12.08 11.01
CA ILE A 54 7.64 -12.67 9.84
C ILE A 54 7.28 -11.52 8.88
N TRP A 55 7.57 -11.70 7.59
CA TRP A 55 7.15 -10.74 6.57
C TRP A 55 5.65 -10.92 6.29
N THR A 56 4.89 -9.86 6.54
CA THR A 56 3.45 -9.79 6.29
C THR A 56 3.19 -8.85 5.12
N LYS A 57 2.21 -9.18 4.27
CA LYS A 57 1.85 -8.39 3.10
C LYS A 57 0.62 -7.53 3.39
N ALA A 58 0.76 -6.21 3.28
CA ALA A 58 -0.37 -5.30 3.18
C ALA A 58 -0.74 -5.10 1.71
N SER A 59 -2.03 -5.10 1.37
CA SER A 59 -2.47 -4.83 0.00
C SER A 59 -3.90 -4.31 -0.09
N HIS A 60 -4.16 -3.48 -1.10
CA HIS A 60 -5.48 -2.92 -1.39
C HIS A 60 -5.66 -2.70 -2.90
N SER A 61 -6.89 -2.81 -3.40
CA SER A 61 -7.26 -2.52 -4.79
C SER A 61 -8.40 -1.50 -4.84
N PHE A 62 -8.11 -0.34 -5.42
CA PHE A 62 -9.11 0.67 -5.76
C PHE A 62 -9.70 0.33 -7.13
N LYS A 63 -11.00 0.03 -7.20
CA LYS A 63 -11.68 -0.34 -8.46
C LYS A 63 -12.44 0.83 -9.05
N ASN A 64 -12.71 0.79 -10.36
CA ASN A 64 -13.55 1.78 -11.07
C ASN A 64 -13.03 3.23 -10.98
N GLN A 65 -11.71 3.41 -10.93
CA GLN A 65 -11.04 4.69 -10.73
C GLN A 65 -10.97 5.49 -12.04
N SER A 66 -12.10 6.05 -12.45
CA SER A 66 -12.25 6.76 -13.72
C SER A 66 -11.69 8.18 -13.72
N ASN A 67 -11.68 8.87 -12.58
CA ASN A 67 -11.21 10.25 -12.46
C ASN A 67 -9.89 10.37 -11.69
N ALA A 68 -9.25 9.25 -11.37
CA ALA A 68 -8.00 9.24 -10.64
C ALA A 68 -6.89 9.91 -11.46
N SER A 69 -6.19 10.86 -10.83
CA SER A 69 -5.03 11.53 -11.41
C SER A 69 -3.78 11.33 -10.55
N GLN A 70 -3.94 11.08 -9.25
CA GLN A 70 -2.86 10.89 -8.32
C GLN A 70 -3.16 9.71 -7.39
N LEU A 71 -2.12 8.93 -7.09
CA LEU A 71 -2.08 7.97 -6.00
C LEU A 71 -0.99 8.44 -5.05
N ILE A 72 -1.33 8.63 -3.78
CA ILE A 72 -0.37 8.98 -2.73
C ILE A 72 -0.33 7.84 -1.72
N LEU A 73 0.88 7.32 -1.49
CA LEU A 73 1.17 6.29 -0.51
C LEU A 73 1.96 6.88 0.65
N TYR A 74 1.45 6.70 1.86
CA TYR A 74 2.15 6.97 3.09
C TYR A 74 2.31 5.67 3.85
N HIS A 75 3.53 5.31 4.17
CA HIS A 75 3.79 4.23 5.13
C HIS A 75 4.59 4.76 6.31
N SER A 76 4.47 4.09 7.45
CA SER A 76 5.26 4.44 8.63
C SER A 76 5.40 3.25 9.55
N GLY A 77 6.42 3.32 10.40
CA GLY A 77 6.66 2.35 11.43
C GLY A 77 7.35 2.95 12.63
N VAL A 78 7.06 2.42 13.81
CA VAL A 78 7.68 2.80 15.08
C VAL A 78 7.78 1.58 15.98
N ASP A 79 8.86 1.42 16.72
CA ASP A 79 8.95 0.35 17.71
C ASP A 79 8.06 0.64 18.92
N THR A 80 7.67 -0.42 19.62
CA THR A 80 6.79 -0.29 20.80
C THR A 80 7.55 0.06 22.08
N GLN A 81 8.88 -0.03 22.08
CA GLN A 81 9.73 0.19 23.25
C GLN A 81 10.45 1.55 23.26
N TYR A 82 10.36 2.30 22.16
CA TYR A 82 11.03 3.59 21.92
C TYR A 82 12.53 3.55 22.19
N TRP A 83 13.19 2.48 21.76
CA TRP A 83 14.62 2.31 21.93
C TRP A 83 15.42 3.19 20.97
N ALA A 84 16.55 3.71 21.46
CA ALA A 84 17.50 4.41 20.62
C ALA A 84 18.04 3.46 19.54
N GLY A 85 17.74 3.74 18.27
CA GLY A 85 18.20 2.97 17.13
C GLY A 85 17.10 2.67 16.12
N HIS A 86 17.29 1.61 15.33
CA HIS A 86 16.39 1.23 14.24
C HIS A 86 15.55 -0.01 14.60
N TYR A 87 14.75 0.08 15.65
CA TYR A 87 13.93 -1.05 16.13
C TYR A 87 12.52 -1.09 15.53
N GLY A 88 12.06 0.01 14.94
CA GLY A 88 10.74 0.07 14.28
C GLY A 88 10.64 -0.82 13.04
N THR A 89 9.44 -0.85 12.47
CA THR A 89 9.06 -1.65 11.31
C THR A 89 10.05 -1.53 10.16
N LYS A 90 10.31 -2.65 9.48
CA LYS A 90 11.01 -2.73 8.20
C LYS A 90 9.97 -2.88 7.10
N ILE A 91 10.10 -2.09 6.04
CA ILE A 91 9.16 -2.06 4.93
C ILE A 91 9.95 -2.28 3.64
N SER A 92 9.46 -3.14 2.75
CA SER A 92 10.09 -3.45 1.47
C SER A 92 9.08 -3.99 0.47
N GLY A 93 9.48 -4.09 -0.79
CA GLY A 93 8.65 -4.67 -1.85
C GLY A 93 7.34 -3.90 -2.08
N SER A 94 7.35 -2.58 -1.91
CA SER A 94 6.22 -1.72 -2.25
C SER A 94 6.00 -1.72 -3.77
N VAL A 95 4.77 -1.98 -4.18
CA VAL A 95 4.36 -2.16 -5.57
C VAL A 95 3.05 -1.41 -5.80
N VAL A 96 3.00 -0.66 -6.90
CA VAL A 96 1.78 -0.10 -7.47
C VAL A 96 1.52 -0.79 -8.81
N LYS A 97 0.29 -1.23 -9.04
CA LYS A 97 -0.15 -1.78 -10.32
C LYS A 97 -1.35 -0.98 -10.82
N ILE A 98 -1.30 -0.58 -12.09
CA ILE A 98 -2.42 0.04 -12.78
C ILE A 98 -2.91 -0.97 -13.81
N LEU A 99 -4.11 -1.50 -13.58
CA LEU A 99 -4.75 -2.45 -14.47
C LEU A 99 -5.64 -1.67 -15.44
N LEU A 100 -5.28 -1.71 -16.72
CA LEU A 100 -6.07 -1.12 -17.79
C LEU A 100 -7.20 -2.10 -18.17
N PRO A 101 -8.44 -1.63 -18.35
CA PRO A 101 -9.58 -2.48 -18.74
C PRO A 101 -9.55 -2.88 -20.24
N ILE A 102 -8.38 -2.93 -20.85
CA ILE A 102 -8.21 -3.18 -22.29
C ILE A 102 -8.01 -4.66 -22.53
N LYS A 103 -8.91 -5.29 -23.29
CA LYS A 103 -8.66 -6.61 -23.88
C LYS A 103 -7.79 -6.42 -25.11
N PHE A 104 -6.53 -6.81 -25.03
CA PHE A 104 -5.72 -6.96 -26.24
C PHE A 104 -6.33 -8.09 -27.06
N LYS A 105 -6.72 -7.82 -28.31
CA LYS A 105 -6.93 -8.90 -29.27
C LYS A 105 -5.55 -9.46 -29.59
N CYS A 106 -5.27 -10.71 -29.22
CA CYS A 106 -4.13 -11.40 -29.82
C CYS A 106 -4.33 -11.40 -31.33
N ALA A 107 -3.31 -10.98 -32.08
CA ALA A 107 -3.31 -11.17 -33.52
C ALA A 107 -3.32 -12.69 -33.76
N GLU A 108 -4.40 -13.20 -34.35
CA GLU A 108 -4.43 -14.56 -34.87
C GLU A 108 -3.44 -14.60 -36.04
N SER A 109 -2.45 -15.49 -35.94
CA SER A 109 -1.45 -15.78 -36.98
C SER A 109 -2.02 -16.67 -38.07
#